data_AF-A0A5C7QHA4-F1
#
_entry.id   AF-A0A5C7QHA4-F1
#
_cell.length_a   1.000
_cell.length_b   1.000
_cell.length_c   1.000
_cell.angle_alpha   90.00
_cell.angle_beta   90.00
_cell.angle_gamma   90.00
#
_symmetry.space_group_name_H-M   'P 1'
#
loop_
_entity.id
_entity.type
_entity.pdbx_description
1 polymer ?
#
loop_
_entity_poly.entity_id
_entity_poly.type
_entity_poly.pdbx_seq_one_letter_code
_entity_poly.pdbx_strand_id
1 'polypeptide(L)'
;TMVTAGIFMVARMSPLFELSDTALSFILVIGAITALFMGFLGVIQNDIKRVVAYSTLSQLGYMTVALGASAYSVAVFHLMTHAFFKALLFLAAGSVIIGMHHDQDIRNMGGLRKYMPITWITSLLGSLALIGTPLFAGFYSKDSIIEAVHASHLPGAGFAYFAVIAGVFVTAFYSFRMYFLVFHGEERFRHKPFPGEHDHHDDHGDHGHAHEPHETPWVVTAPLLLLALPSVVIGYLTIAPMLFGDFFKDSIVVDAAKHPAMAELAEEFHGALAMALHGLSTLPFWLALAGVVTAYVFYMVKPGIPAAIAKTFSPIVTILENKYYMDWINENIVAPAARGLGRGLWKGGDVGLIDGLINGSANAVGVLASVVRRAQTGMLYLYALVMLLGVIGLMTWQLWPYLGGK
;
A
#
# COMPACT_ATOMS: atom_id res chain seq x y z
N THR A 1 6.23 8.58 1.29
CA THR A 1 5.15 9.55 1.54
C THR A 1 3.77 8.91 1.62
N MET A 2 3.38 7.98 0.73
CA MET A 2 2.00 7.49 0.69
C MET A 2 1.57 6.64 1.90
N VAL A 3 2.50 5.89 2.52
CA VAL A 3 2.14 4.84 3.50
C VAL A 3 2.07 5.29 4.97
N THR A 4 2.76 6.37 5.34
CA THR A 4 2.78 6.86 6.73
C THR A 4 1.64 7.84 7.06
N ALA A 5 1.06 8.48 6.03
CA ALA A 5 0.01 9.49 6.20
C ALA A 5 -1.29 8.89 6.78
N GLY A 6 -1.66 7.67 6.36
CA GLY A 6 -2.84 6.99 6.88
C GLY A 6 -2.73 6.66 8.37
N ILE A 7 -1.60 6.11 8.80
CA ILE A 7 -1.34 5.78 10.20
C ILE A 7 -1.38 7.03 11.08
N PHE A 8 -0.72 8.11 10.64
CA PHE A 8 -0.73 9.38 11.34
C PHE A 8 -2.14 9.96 11.47
N MET A 9 -2.93 9.93 10.38
CA MET A 9 -4.30 10.44 10.38
C MET A 9 -5.17 9.70 11.38
N VAL A 10 -5.15 8.36 11.39
CA VAL A 10 -5.94 7.57 12.34
C VAL A 10 -5.51 7.83 13.78
N ALA A 11 -4.20 7.87 14.05
CA ALA A 11 -3.69 8.20 15.39
C ALA A 11 -4.15 9.59 15.86
N ARG A 12 -4.14 10.58 14.96
CA ARG A 12 -4.59 11.94 15.28
C ARG A 12 -6.11 12.05 15.46
N MET A 13 -6.87 11.19 14.78
CA MET A 13 -8.31 11.07 14.93
C MET A 13 -8.71 10.07 16.02
N SER A 14 -7.80 9.65 16.90
CA SER A 14 -8.08 8.76 18.03
C SER A 14 -9.31 9.17 18.86
N PRO A 15 -9.59 10.47 19.16
CA PRO A 15 -10.82 10.84 19.88
C PRO A 15 -12.11 10.40 19.20
N LEU A 16 -12.13 10.26 17.86
CA LEU A 16 -13.29 9.80 17.11
C LEU A 16 -13.36 8.27 17.05
N PHE A 17 -12.22 7.60 16.92
CA PHE A 17 -12.18 6.13 16.87
C PHE A 17 -12.53 5.50 18.22
N GLU A 18 -12.17 6.13 19.34
CA GLU A 18 -12.56 5.70 20.69
C GLU A 18 -14.08 5.78 20.95
N LEU A 19 -14.86 6.42 20.07
CA LEU A 19 -16.33 6.44 20.16
C LEU A 19 -16.98 5.20 19.54
N SER A 20 -16.23 4.34 18.84
CA SER A 20 -16.79 3.20 18.13
C SER A 20 -15.86 1.97 18.10
N ASP A 21 -16.17 1.00 18.95
CA ASP A 21 -15.55 -0.33 18.97
C ASP A 21 -15.66 -1.02 17.60
N THR A 22 -16.75 -0.80 16.86
CA THR A 22 -16.93 -1.36 15.51
C THR A 22 -15.90 -0.80 14.53
N ALA A 23 -15.59 0.50 14.59
CA ALA A 23 -14.59 1.11 13.74
C ALA A 23 -13.17 0.58 14.09
N LEU A 24 -12.87 0.46 15.38
CA LEU A 24 -11.61 -0.11 15.87
C LEU A 24 -11.45 -1.58 15.45
N SER A 25 -12.47 -2.42 15.67
CA SER A 25 -12.50 -3.81 15.21
C SER A 25 -12.34 -3.94 13.69
N PHE A 26 -12.96 -3.06 12.92
CA PHE A 26 -12.80 -3.07 11.46
C PHE A 26 -11.34 -2.81 11.05
N ILE A 27 -10.72 -1.77 11.62
CA ILE A 27 -9.31 -1.44 11.38
C ILE A 27 -8.40 -2.59 11.82
N LEU A 28 -8.66 -3.17 12.99
CA LEU A 28 -7.93 -4.29 13.56
C LEU A 28 -7.92 -5.50 12.62
N VAL A 29 -9.09 -5.91 12.13
CA VAL A 29 -9.23 -7.07 11.23
C VAL A 29 -8.61 -6.80 9.86
N ILE A 30 -8.83 -5.63 9.26
CA ILE A 30 -8.25 -5.28 7.96
C ILE A 30 -6.72 -5.18 8.05
N GLY A 31 -6.21 -4.60 9.14
CA GLY A 31 -4.78 -4.56 9.45
C GLY A 31 -4.19 -5.97 9.56
N ALA A 32 -4.88 -6.87 10.25
CA ALA A 32 -4.44 -8.25 10.44
C ALA A 32 -4.37 -9.04 9.13
N ILE A 33 -5.40 -8.93 8.29
CA ILE A 33 -5.40 -9.51 6.94
C ILE A 33 -4.22 -8.98 6.15
N THR A 34 -4.01 -7.66 6.15
CA THR A 34 -2.91 -7.01 5.43
C THR A 34 -1.54 -7.48 5.94
N ALA A 35 -1.36 -7.56 7.27
CA ALA A 35 -0.11 -7.96 7.89
C ALA A 35 0.35 -9.35 7.43
N LEU A 36 -0.58 -10.31 7.40
CA LEU A 36 -0.27 -11.70 7.05
C LEU A 36 -0.20 -11.92 5.53
N PHE A 37 -1.20 -11.48 4.78
CA PHE A 37 -1.30 -11.79 3.35
C PHE A 37 -0.25 -11.04 2.53
N MET A 38 0.06 -9.78 2.86
CA MET A 38 1.17 -9.09 2.17
C MET A 38 2.53 -9.73 2.51
N GLY A 39 2.65 -10.34 3.70
CA GLY A 39 3.81 -11.15 4.06
C GLY A 39 3.98 -12.37 3.16
N PHE A 40 2.90 -13.09 2.84
CA PHE A 40 2.95 -14.23 1.91
C PHE A 40 3.39 -13.83 0.50
N LEU A 41 2.95 -12.67 -0.01
CA LEU A 41 3.45 -12.18 -1.30
C LEU A 41 4.96 -11.95 -1.29
N GLY A 42 5.50 -11.41 -0.19
CA GLY A 42 6.95 -11.22 -0.01
C GLY A 42 7.77 -12.52 -0.12
N VAL A 43 7.17 -13.67 0.22
CA VAL A 43 7.83 -14.99 0.11
C VAL A 43 8.07 -15.39 -1.36
N ILE A 44 7.12 -15.09 -2.24
CA ILE A 44 7.12 -15.54 -3.64
C ILE A 44 7.85 -14.56 -4.56
N GLN A 45 7.97 -13.28 -4.16
CA GLN A 45 8.66 -12.27 -4.99
C GLN A 45 10.13 -12.61 -5.24
N ASN A 46 10.58 -12.45 -6.48
CA ASN A 46 11.99 -12.62 -6.86
C ASN A 46 12.71 -11.28 -7.11
N ASP A 47 11.97 -10.19 -7.32
CA ASP A 47 12.55 -8.85 -7.39
C ASP A 47 12.89 -8.34 -5.98
N ILE A 48 14.16 -7.97 -5.77
CA ILE A 48 14.69 -7.51 -4.48
C ILE A 48 13.93 -6.29 -3.93
N LYS A 49 13.55 -5.31 -4.77
CA LYS A 49 12.77 -4.15 -4.35
C LYS A 49 11.34 -4.55 -4.01
N ARG A 50 10.73 -5.45 -4.79
CA ARG A 50 9.36 -5.91 -4.52
C ARG A 50 9.29 -6.67 -3.19
N VAL A 51 10.28 -7.47 -2.83
CA VAL A 51 10.34 -8.11 -1.50
C VAL A 51 10.33 -7.04 -0.39
N VAL A 52 11.15 -5.99 -0.51
CA VAL A 52 11.18 -4.89 0.47
C VAL A 52 9.88 -4.06 0.46
N ALA A 53 9.20 -3.94 -0.69
CA ALA A 53 7.91 -3.26 -0.81
C ALA A 53 6.77 -4.04 -0.14
N TYR A 54 6.60 -5.34 -0.40
CA TYR A 54 5.56 -6.15 0.24
C TYR A 54 5.79 -6.29 1.74
N SER A 55 7.05 -6.35 2.18
CA SER A 55 7.35 -6.30 3.61
C SER A 55 6.99 -4.95 4.24
N THR A 56 6.94 -3.85 3.48
CA THR A 56 6.41 -2.56 3.96
C THR A 56 4.89 -2.61 4.11
N LEU A 57 4.18 -3.17 3.13
CA LEU A 57 2.72 -3.36 3.22
C LEU A 57 2.32 -4.23 4.42
N SER A 58 3.08 -5.30 4.67
CA SER A 58 2.89 -6.15 5.86
C SER A 58 3.10 -5.37 7.16
N GLN A 59 4.19 -4.60 7.31
CA GLN A 59 4.44 -3.82 8.54
C GLN A 59 3.42 -2.69 8.75
N LEU A 60 2.86 -2.12 7.69
CA LEU A 60 1.73 -1.19 7.82
C LEU A 60 0.48 -1.90 8.33
N GLY A 61 0.28 -3.16 7.94
CA GLY A 61 -0.71 -4.03 8.56
C GLY A 61 -0.52 -4.14 10.07
N TYR A 62 0.71 -4.36 10.56
CA TYR A 62 1.02 -4.35 12.00
C TYR A 62 0.69 -3.00 12.65
N MET A 63 1.07 -1.88 12.04
CA MET A 63 0.74 -0.54 12.56
C MET A 63 -0.79 -0.34 12.62
N THR A 64 -1.51 -0.79 11.59
CA THR A 64 -2.97 -0.71 11.50
C THR A 64 -3.63 -1.56 12.58
N VAL A 65 -3.09 -2.75 12.85
CA VAL A 65 -3.52 -3.61 13.96
C VAL A 65 -3.38 -2.90 15.31
N ALA A 66 -2.24 -2.23 15.57
CA ALA A 66 -2.05 -1.46 16.80
C ALA A 66 -3.04 -0.30 16.93
N LEU A 67 -3.33 0.42 15.84
CA LEU A 67 -4.37 1.45 15.82
C LEU A 67 -5.75 0.87 16.17
N GLY A 68 -6.09 -0.30 15.62
CA GLY A 68 -7.35 -0.99 15.89
C GLY A 68 -7.45 -1.59 17.30
N ALA A 69 -6.32 -1.77 17.99
CA ALA A 69 -6.25 -2.18 19.39
C ALA A 69 -6.19 -0.97 20.36
N SER A 70 -6.45 0.24 19.86
CA SER A 70 -6.32 1.51 20.60
C SER A 70 -4.90 1.79 21.15
N ALA A 71 -3.88 1.14 20.58
CA ALA A 71 -2.48 1.34 20.91
C ALA A 71 -1.82 2.33 19.92
N TYR A 72 -2.37 3.53 19.82
CA TYR A 72 -1.95 4.53 18.82
C TYR A 72 -0.49 4.97 18.98
N SER A 73 0.00 5.13 20.22
CA SER A 73 1.39 5.49 20.50
C SER A 73 2.37 4.42 20.00
N VAL A 74 2.01 3.14 20.17
CA VAL A 74 2.77 1.99 19.67
C VAL A 74 2.80 1.99 18.14
N ALA A 75 1.67 2.28 17.47
CA ALA A 75 1.61 2.38 16.01
C ALA A 75 2.55 3.48 15.46
N VAL A 76 2.55 4.68 16.09
CA VAL A 76 3.43 5.78 15.69
C VAL A 76 4.89 5.49 16.04
N PHE A 77 5.15 4.83 17.15
CA PHE A 77 6.50 4.37 17.52
C PHE A 77 7.04 3.39 16.48
N HIS A 78 6.26 2.38 16.07
CA HIS A 78 6.67 1.46 15.01
C HIS A 78 6.82 2.16 13.67
N LEU A 79 5.97 3.13 13.34
CA LEU A 79 6.12 3.95 12.14
C LEU A 79 7.49 4.65 12.09
N MET A 80 7.95 5.19 13.22
CA MET A 80 9.25 5.85 13.32
C MET A 80 10.41 4.87 13.15
N THR A 81 10.44 3.77 13.91
CA THR A 81 11.51 2.77 13.82
C THR A 81 11.57 2.17 12.41
N HIS A 82 10.40 1.88 11.83
CA HIS A 82 10.22 1.37 10.49
C HIS A 82 10.75 2.29 9.40
N ALA A 83 10.60 3.60 9.56
CA ALA A 83 11.18 4.56 8.62
C ALA A 83 12.70 4.38 8.48
N PHE A 84 13.41 4.17 9.59
CA PHE A 84 14.86 3.97 9.57
C PHE A 84 15.25 2.63 8.92
N PHE A 85 14.74 1.51 9.42
CA PHE A 85 15.17 0.21 8.92
C PHE A 85 14.65 -0.10 7.52
N LYS A 86 13.52 0.47 7.08
CA LYS A 86 13.12 0.37 5.67
C LYS A 86 13.92 1.25 4.74
N ALA A 87 14.23 2.48 5.14
CA ALA A 87 15.12 3.32 4.32
C ALA A 87 16.47 2.63 4.13
N LEU A 88 17.01 2.02 5.20
CA LEU A 88 18.21 1.20 5.15
C LEU A 88 18.08 0.03 4.17
N LEU A 89 17.01 -0.76 4.26
CA LEU A 89 16.80 -1.92 3.39
C LEU A 89 16.56 -1.53 1.92
N PHE A 90 15.81 -0.46 1.64
CA PHE A 90 15.61 0.02 0.27
C PHE A 90 16.90 0.57 -0.34
N LEU A 91 17.71 1.30 0.44
CA LEU A 91 19.02 1.75 -0.02
C LEU A 91 19.99 0.58 -0.20
N ALA A 92 19.94 -0.44 0.65
CA ALA A 92 20.81 -1.62 0.53
C ALA A 92 20.43 -2.42 -0.73
N ALA A 93 19.12 -2.61 -0.97
CA ALA A 93 18.61 -3.19 -2.21
C ALA A 93 19.02 -2.34 -3.43
N GLY A 94 18.93 -1.02 -3.35
CA GLY A 94 19.40 -0.10 -4.40
C GLY A 94 20.90 -0.23 -4.67
N SER A 95 21.71 -0.36 -3.61
CA SER A 95 23.15 -0.59 -3.72
C SER A 95 23.46 -1.90 -4.44
N VAL A 96 22.76 -2.98 -4.06
CA VAL A 96 22.85 -4.28 -4.73
C VAL A 96 22.46 -4.17 -6.20
N ILE A 97 21.38 -3.47 -6.54
CA ILE A 97 20.94 -3.30 -7.94
C ILE A 97 21.98 -2.58 -8.78
N ILE A 98 22.62 -1.53 -8.24
CA ILE A 98 23.69 -0.81 -8.92
C ILE A 98 24.90 -1.73 -9.11
N GLY A 99 25.33 -2.43 -8.05
CA GLY A 99 26.44 -3.39 -8.12
C GLY A 99 26.15 -4.59 -9.04
N MET A 100 24.89 -4.88 -9.31
CA MET A 100 24.42 -5.97 -10.18
C MET A 100 24.04 -5.51 -11.60
N HIS A 101 24.47 -4.31 -12.02
CA HIS A 101 24.20 -3.77 -13.37
C HIS A 101 22.70 -3.74 -13.68
N HIS A 102 21.93 -3.24 -12.73
CA HIS A 102 20.48 -3.10 -12.78
C HIS A 102 19.65 -4.40 -12.75
N ASP A 103 20.29 -5.58 -12.57
CA ASP A 103 19.57 -6.82 -12.30
C ASP A 103 18.92 -6.78 -10.91
N GLN A 104 17.62 -7.06 -10.87
CA GLN A 104 16.77 -7.01 -9.69
C GLN A 104 16.36 -8.39 -9.20
N ASP A 105 16.60 -9.43 -10.00
CA ASP A 105 16.18 -10.79 -9.68
C ASP A 105 17.18 -11.45 -8.72
N ILE A 106 16.75 -11.71 -7.48
CA ILE A 106 17.58 -12.34 -6.45
C ILE A 106 18.04 -13.75 -6.83
N ARG A 107 17.38 -14.41 -7.80
CA ARG A 107 17.78 -15.73 -8.30
C ARG A 107 19.06 -15.67 -9.13
N ASN A 108 19.36 -14.52 -9.74
CA ASN A 108 20.60 -14.28 -10.47
C ASN A 108 21.75 -13.78 -9.58
N MET A 109 21.49 -13.48 -8.30
CA MET A 109 22.48 -12.98 -7.34
C MET A 109 23.18 -14.13 -6.59
N GLY A 110 23.96 -13.81 -5.55
CA GLY A 110 24.62 -14.79 -4.68
C GLY A 110 26.08 -14.47 -4.44
N GLY A 111 26.58 -14.78 -3.24
CA GLY A 111 27.98 -14.56 -2.87
C GLY A 111 28.43 -13.09 -2.77
N LEU A 112 27.51 -12.12 -2.85
CA LEU A 112 27.85 -10.70 -2.93
C LEU A 112 28.58 -10.14 -1.70
N ARG A 113 28.56 -10.83 -0.55
CA ARG A 113 29.29 -10.38 0.66
C ARG A 113 30.79 -10.20 0.44
N LYS A 114 31.39 -10.89 -0.55
CA LYS A 114 32.82 -10.78 -0.89
C LYS A 114 33.15 -9.45 -1.57
N TYR A 115 32.19 -8.91 -2.32
CA TYR A 115 32.36 -7.75 -3.18
C TYR A 115 31.74 -6.48 -2.58
N MET A 116 30.69 -6.67 -1.76
CA MET A 116 29.90 -5.59 -1.16
C MET A 116 29.75 -5.78 0.37
N PRO A 117 30.84 -5.71 1.16
CA PRO A 117 30.81 -5.99 2.59
C PRO A 117 30.03 -4.96 3.43
N ILE A 118 29.99 -3.70 3.01
CA ILE A 118 29.25 -2.64 3.71
C ILE A 118 27.75 -2.81 3.44
N THR A 119 27.37 -2.99 2.18
CA THR A 119 25.99 -3.26 1.80
C THR A 119 25.49 -4.57 2.46
N TRP A 120 26.35 -5.59 2.55
CA TRP A 120 26.06 -6.84 3.25
C TRP A 120 25.74 -6.63 4.75
N ILE A 121 26.62 -5.96 5.50
CA ILE A 121 26.40 -5.78 6.95
C ILE A 121 25.22 -4.86 7.24
N THR A 122 25.05 -3.78 6.46
CA THR A 122 23.92 -2.85 6.61
C THR A 122 22.59 -3.52 6.27
N SER A 123 22.56 -4.38 5.24
CA SER A 123 21.40 -5.21 4.92
C SER A 123 21.07 -6.20 6.04
N LEU A 124 22.09 -6.78 6.71
CA LEU A 124 21.88 -7.65 7.87
C LEU A 124 21.26 -6.86 9.02
N LEU A 125 21.82 -5.70 9.38
CA LEU A 125 21.30 -4.87 10.47
C LEU A 125 19.85 -4.42 10.22
N GLY A 126 19.54 -4.03 8.98
CA GLY A 126 18.17 -3.70 8.58
C GLY A 126 17.22 -4.90 8.64
N SER A 127 17.69 -6.08 8.25
CA SER A 127 16.90 -7.32 8.30
C SER A 127 16.64 -7.75 9.74
N LEU A 128 17.64 -7.70 10.62
CA LEU A 128 17.51 -7.99 12.05
C LEU A 128 16.53 -7.04 12.74
N ALA A 129 16.60 -5.74 12.42
CA ALA A 129 15.62 -4.78 12.87
C ALA A 129 14.20 -5.13 12.37
N LEU A 130 14.03 -5.41 11.08
CA LEU A 130 12.73 -5.73 10.48
C LEU A 130 12.05 -6.98 11.10
N ILE A 131 12.82 -8.01 11.42
CA ILE A 131 12.26 -9.26 11.98
C ILE A 131 11.95 -9.14 13.48
N GLY A 132 12.41 -8.07 14.14
CA GLY A 132 12.20 -7.86 15.56
C GLY A 132 13.21 -8.60 16.44
N THR A 133 14.48 -8.70 16.03
CA THR A 133 15.52 -9.31 16.87
C THR A 133 15.75 -8.47 18.13
N PRO A 134 15.77 -9.07 19.34
CA PRO A 134 16.06 -8.35 20.58
C PRO A 134 17.28 -7.43 20.47
N LEU A 135 17.19 -6.26 21.12
CA LEU A 135 18.16 -5.16 21.07
C LEU A 135 18.14 -4.29 19.79
N PHE A 136 17.38 -4.65 18.75
CA PHE A 136 17.19 -3.79 17.57
C PHE A 136 15.92 -2.94 17.68
N ALA A 137 15.86 -1.83 16.96
CA ALA A 137 14.74 -0.89 17.07
C ALA A 137 13.38 -1.52 16.72
N GLY A 138 13.36 -2.47 15.78
CA GLY A 138 12.13 -3.16 15.41
C GLY A 138 11.62 -4.13 16.47
N PHE A 139 12.46 -4.67 17.36
CA PHE A 139 12.00 -5.50 18.49
C PHE A 139 11.08 -4.70 19.40
N TYR A 140 11.59 -3.59 19.94
CA TYR A 140 10.87 -2.71 20.85
C TYR A 140 9.51 -2.28 20.32
N SER A 141 9.44 -1.99 19.03
CA SER A 141 8.21 -1.48 18.43
C SER A 141 7.25 -2.58 17.97
N LYS A 142 7.75 -3.69 17.42
CA LYS A 142 6.92 -4.77 16.90
C LYS A 142 6.37 -5.67 18.01
N ASP A 143 7.17 -5.92 19.05
CA ASP A 143 6.74 -6.74 20.19
C ASP A 143 5.63 -6.03 20.97
N SER A 144 5.75 -4.70 21.19
CA SER A 144 4.66 -3.91 21.78
C SER A 144 3.37 -3.93 20.97
N ILE A 145 3.41 -4.10 19.63
CA ILE A 145 2.18 -4.30 18.84
C ILE A 145 1.54 -5.64 19.18
N ILE A 146 2.36 -6.69 19.27
CA ILE A 146 1.90 -8.05 19.56
C ILE A 146 1.28 -8.11 20.96
N GLU A 147 1.96 -7.52 21.95
CA GLU A 147 1.48 -7.41 23.33
C GLU A 147 0.20 -6.58 23.42
N ALA A 148 0.13 -5.42 22.75
CA ALA A 148 -1.06 -4.57 22.79
C ALA A 148 -2.31 -5.26 22.22
N VAL A 149 -2.15 -6.07 21.18
CA VAL A 149 -3.26 -6.82 20.57
C VAL A 149 -3.64 -8.01 21.44
N HIS A 150 -2.67 -8.64 22.10
CA HIS A 150 -2.92 -9.71 23.05
C HIS A 150 -3.76 -9.22 24.25
N ALA A 151 -3.49 -8.02 24.73
CA ALA A 151 -4.24 -7.33 25.79
C ALA A 151 -5.57 -6.71 25.32
N SER A 152 -5.90 -6.80 24.02
CA SER A 152 -7.12 -6.20 23.48
C SER A 152 -8.32 -7.13 23.61
N HIS A 153 -9.43 -6.60 24.13
CA HIS A 153 -10.70 -7.31 24.27
C HIS A 153 -11.69 -7.04 23.13
N LEU A 154 -11.28 -6.29 22.10
CA LEU A 154 -12.14 -5.93 20.98
C LEU A 154 -12.48 -7.15 20.11
N PRO A 155 -13.69 -7.19 19.50
CA PRO A 155 -14.04 -8.20 18.51
C PRO A 155 -12.97 -8.26 17.40
N GLY A 156 -12.46 -9.47 17.12
CA GLY A 156 -11.40 -9.69 16.14
C GLY A 156 -9.97 -9.69 16.68
N ALA A 157 -9.74 -9.32 17.95
CA ALA A 157 -8.41 -9.29 18.57
C ALA A 157 -7.69 -10.65 18.52
N GLY A 158 -8.39 -11.76 18.79
CA GLY A 158 -7.79 -13.10 18.71
C GLY A 158 -7.29 -13.46 17.31
N PHE A 159 -8.04 -13.11 16.26
CA PHE A 159 -7.59 -13.30 14.87
C PHE A 159 -6.41 -12.36 14.54
N ALA A 160 -6.49 -11.10 14.99
CA ALA A 160 -5.42 -10.15 14.78
C ALA A 160 -4.12 -10.59 15.45
N TYR A 161 -4.19 -11.07 16.69
CA TYR A 161 -3.07 -11.64 17.44
C TYR A 161 -2.45 -12.82 16.69
N PHE A 162 -3.28 -13.78 16.25
CA PHE A 162 -2.81 -14.89 15.42
C PHE A 162 -2.09 -14.41 14.15
N ALA A 163 -2.68 -13.46 13.42
CA ALA A 163 -2.12 -12.96 12.18
C ALA A 163 -0.77 -12.26 12.38
N VAL A 164 -0.63 -11.42 13.42
CA VAL A 164 0.64 -10.75 13.72
C VAL A 164 1.69 -11.70 14.28
N ILE A 165 1.32 -12.71 15.06
CA ILE A 165 2.24 -13.75 15.53
C ILE A 165 2.74 -14.60 14.36
N ALA A 166 1.84 -15.12 13.51
CA ALA A 166 2.21 -15.88 12.32
C ALA A 166 3.06 -15.03 11.35
N GLY A 167 2.74 -13.74 11.24
CA GLY A 167 3.50 -12.77 10.47
C GLY A 167 4.96 -12.61 10.92
N VAL A 168 5.31 -12.91 12.18
CA VAL A 168 6.70 -12.85 12.66
C VAL A 168 7.55 -13.89 11.94
N PHE A 169 7.08 -15.13 11.89
CA PHE A 169 7.74 -16.21 11.14
C PHE A 169 7.85 -15.86 9.65
N VAL A 170 6.74 -15.43 9.04
CA VAL A 170 6.70 -15.09 7.60
C VAL A 170 7.68 -13.95 7.29
N THR A 171 7.72 -12.92 8.14
CA THR A 171 8.65 -11.79 8.02
C THR A 171 10.10 -12.23 8.08
N ALA A 172 10.45 -13.07 9.05
CA ALA A 172 11.78 -13.63 9.15
C ALA A 172 12.14 -14.47 7.92
N PHE A 173 11.21 -15.32 7.47
CA PHE A 173 11.43 -16.20 6.34
C PHE A 173 11.72 -15.45 5.04
N TYR A 174 10.85 -14.51 4.61
CA TYR A 174 11.11 -13.80 3.34
C TYR A 174 12.32 -12.86 3.43
N SER A 175 12.58 -12.26 4.60
CA SER A 175 13.69 -11.31 4.78
C SER A 175 15.03 -12.04 4.68
N PHE A 176 15.16 -13.17 5.38
CA PHE A 176 16.38 -13.96 5.34
C PHE A 176 16.51 -14.81 4.08
N ARG A 177 15.40 -15.20 3.43
CA ARG A 177 15.44 -15.73 2.06
C ARG A 177 16.14 -14.75 1.11
N MET A 178 15.70 -13.49 1.10
CA MET A 178 16.33 -12.44 0.29
C MET A 178 17.80 -12.28 0.67
N TYR A 179 18.11 -12.08 1.96
CA TYR A 179 19.47 -11.89 2.43
C TYR A 179 20.43 -13.04 2.08
N PHE A 180 19.99 -14.30 2.21
CA PHE A 180 20.79 -15.46 1.85
C PHE A 180 20.97 -15.60 0.34
N LEU A 181 19.92 -15.45 -0.45
CA LEU A 181 20.01 -15.56 -1.92
C LEU A 181 20.89 -14.46 -2.52
N VAL A 182 20.86 -13.25 -1.96
CA VAL A 182 21.64 -12.10 -2.44
C VAL A 182 23.11 -12.20 -2.03
N PHE A 183 23.40 -12.40 -0.75
CA PHE A 183 24.77 -12.25 -0.23
C PHE A 183 25.53 -13.57 0.00
N HIS A 184 24.83 -14.70 0.04
CA HIS A 184 25.40 -16.02 0.35
C HIS A 184 25.18 -17.00 -0.80
N GLY A 185 25.69 -18.23 -0.63
CA GLY A 185 25.60 -19.29 -1.64
C GLY A 185 26.53 -19.07 -2.83
N GLU A 186 26.21 -19.77 -3.92
CA GLU A 186 26.97 -19.73 -5.17
C GLU A 186 26.80 -18.40 -5.92
N GLU A 187 27.85 -17.96 -6.61
CA GLU A 187 27.87 -16.75 -7.45
C GLU A 187 27.15 -17.01 -8.77
N ARG A 188 25.83 -16.75 -8.82
CA ARG A 188 25.01 -16.99 -10.02
C ARG A 188 25.07 -15.86 -11.05
N PHE A 189 25.58 -14.69 -10.66
CA PHE A 189 25.62 -13.48 -11.50
C PHE A 189 26.52 -13.61 -12.73
N ARG A 190 27.45 -14.58 -12.74
CA ARG A 190 28.33 -14.86 -13.89
C ARG A 190 27.63 -15.59 -15.04
N HIS A 191 26.52 -16.28 -14.77
CA HIS A 191 25.82 -17.12 -15.75
C HIS A 191 24.37 -16.70 -16.00
N LYS A 192 23.80 -15.79 -15.17
CA LYS A 192 22.43 -15.24 -15.24
C LYS A 192 21.37 -16.27 -15.68
N PRO A 193 21.04 -17.25 -14.82
CA PRO A 193 20.15 -18.35 -15.18
C PRO A 193 18.70 -17.94 -15.50
N PHE A 194 18.28 -16.73 -15.12
CA PHE A 194 16.93 -16.21 -15.40
C PHE A 194 17.01 -14.90 -16.22
N PRO A 195 16.31 -14.78 -17.35
CA PRO A 195 16.22 -13.52 -18.09
C PRO A 195 15.47 -12.46 -17.29
N GLY A 196 15.93 -11.21 -17.33
CA GLY A 196 15.31 -10.10 -16.58
C GLY A 196 13.95 -9.69 -17.16
N GLU A 197 13.02 -9.22 -16.30
CA GLU A 197 11.72 -8.67 -16.73
C GLU A 197 11.84 -7.42 -17.64
N HIS A 198 13.03 -6.80 -17.69
CA HIS A 198 13.32 -5.58 -18.45
C HIS A 198 14.51 -5.72 -19.40
N ASP A 199 14.93 -6.94 -19.77
CA ASP A 199 15.93 -7.16 -20.81
C ASP A 199 15.29 -6.85 -22.18
N HIS A 200 15.01 -5.57 -22.44
CA HIS A 200 14.81 -5.08 -23.79
C HIS A 200 16.15 -5.13 -24.49
N HIS A 201 16.19 -5.92 -25.56
CA HIS A 201 17.26 -6.05 -26.54
C HIS A 201 18.01 -4.75 -26.84
N ASP A 202 19.12 -4.51 -26.14
CA ASP A 202 20.21 -3.69 -26.67
C ASP A 202 21.24 -4.65 -27.27
N ASP A 203 21.05 -4.89 -28.56
CA ASP A 203 21.88 -5.70 -29.44
C ASP A 203 23.18 -4.95 -29.79
N HIS A 204 24.00 -4.69 -28.77
CA HIS A 204 25.36 -4.22 -28.94
C HIS A 204 26.33 -5.25 -28.38
N GLY A 205 26.87 -6.04 -29.31
CA GLY A 205 27.90 -7.03 -29.05
C GLY A 205 29.14 -6.39 -28.44
N ASP A 206 29.28 -6.54 -27.13
CA ASP A 206 30.57 -6.53 -26.49
C ASP A 206 30.81 -7.85 -25.77
N HIS A 207 31.90 -8.48 -26.15
CA HIS A 207 32.28 -9.79 -25.67
C HIS A 207 32.80 -9.68 -24.22
N GLY A 208 32.19 -10.43 -23.30
CA GLY A 208 33.00 -11.24 -22.38
C GLY A 208 33.50 -10.63 -21.06
N HIS A 209 32.86 -9.60 -20.49
CA HIS A 209 33.11 -9.26 -19.09
C HIS A 209 31.79 -9.12 -18.33
N ALA A 210 31.37 -10.20 -17.64
CA ALA A 210 30.45 -10.05 -16.53
C ALA A 210 31.09 -9.09 -15.54
N HIS A 211 30.67 -7.82 -15.55
CA HIS A 211 31.20 -6.81 -14.66
C HIS A 211 31.06 -7.30 -13.22
N GLU A 212 32.18 -7.37 -12.52
CA GLU A 212 32.17 -7.85 -11.15
C GLU A 212 31.35 -6.91 -10.27
N PRO A 213 30.54 -7.44 -9.34
CA PRO A 213 29.85 -6.62 -8.38
C PRO A 213 30.84 -5.76 -7.59
N HIS A 214 30.42 -4.56 -7.22
CA HIS A 214 31.24 -3.65 -6.43
C HIS A 214 30.35 -2.80 -5.51
N GLU A 215 30.93 -2.27 -4.44
CA GLU A 215 30.24 -1.31 -3.60
C GLU A 215 29.86 -0.05 -4.37
N THR A 216 28.78 0.58 -3.92
CA THR A 216 28.33 1.84 -4.49
C THR A 216 29.22 3.02 -4.07
N PRO A 217 29.18 4.15 -4.82
CA PRO A 217 29.88 5.37 -4.44
C PRO A 217 29.43 5.91 -3.07
N TRP A 218 30.24 6.78 -2.48
CA TRP A 218 30.01 7.34 -1.14
C TRP A 218 28.65 8.03 -0.95
N VAL A 219 28.08 8.57 -2.04
CA VAL A 219 26.73 9.18 -2.05
C VAL A 219 25.64 8.18 -1.64
N VAL A 220 25.84 6.88 -1.84
CA VAL A 220 24.93 5.81 -1.43
C VAL A 220 25.39 5.16 -0.12
N THR A 221 26.69 4.91 0.03
CA THR A 221 27.26 4.23 1.20
C THR A 221 27.14 5.04 2.49
N ALA A 222 27.32 6.36 2.44
CA ALA A 222 27.22 7.20 3.63
C ALA A 222 25.80 7.20 4.23
N PRO A 223 24.71 7.42 3.46
CA PRO A 223 23.35 7.24 3.95
C PRO A 223 23.08 5.84 4.52
N LEU A 224 23.61 4.77 3.91
CA LEU A 224 23.48 3.40 4.42
C LEU A 224 24.03 3.27 5.85
N LEU A 225 25.25 3.74 6.09
CA LEU A 225 25.88 3.69 7.40
C LEU A 225 25.12 4.56 8.42
N LEU A 226 24.70 5.76 8.02
CA LEU A 226 23.95 6.67 8.89
C LEU A 226 22.59 6.11 9.29
N LEU A 227 21.91 5.36 8.42
CA LEU A 227 20.61 4.73 8.71
C LEU A 227 20.75 3.42 9.49
N ALA A 228 21.90 2.75 9.42
CA ALA A 228 22.18 1.54 10.21
C ALA A 228 22.14 1.83 11.72
N LEU A 229 22.72 2.95 12.16
CA LEU A 229 22.76 3.32 13.58
C LEU A 229 21.36 3.47 14.23
N PRO A 230 20.44 4.32 13.74
CA PRO A 230 19.12 4.43 14.32
C PRO A 230 18.30 3.14 14.17
N SER A 231 18.52 2.35 13.10
CA SER A 231 17.85 1.05 12.93
C SER A 231 18.17 0.05 14.05
N VAL A 232 19.31 0.20 14.72
CA VAL A 232 19.69 -0.59 15.89
C VAL A 232 19.23 0.10 17.17
N VAL A 233 19.60 1.36 17.36
CA VAL A 233 19.60 1.99 18.70
C VAL A 233 18.30 2.76 19.02
N ILE A 234 17.60 3.32 18.02
CA ILE A 234 16.55 4.32 18.30
C ILE A 234 15.41 3.75 19.14
N GLY A 235 15.02 2.49 18.90
CA GLY A 235 13.93 1.87 19.65
C GLY A 235 14.23 1.73 21.13
N TYR A 236 15.47 1.40 21.51
CA TYR A 236 15.89 1.31 22.91
C TYR A 236 15.78 2.67 23.61
N LEU A 237 16.17 3.74 22.93
CA LEU A 237 16.20 5.09 23.49
C LEU A 237 14.81 5.70 23.63
N THR A 238 13.91 5.43 22.67
CA THR A 238 12.65 6.15 22.58
C THR A 238 11.43 5.36 23.04
N ILE A 239 11.54 4.05 23.29
CA ILE A 239 10.39 3.24 23.74
C ILE A 239 9.73 3.82 25.00
N ALA A 240 10.50 4.07 26.06
CA ALA A 240 9.98 4.60 27.31
C ALA A 240 9.30 5.98 27.14
N PRO A 241 9.95 7.02 26.56
CA PRO A 241 9.31 8.32 26.42
C PRO A 241 8.13 8.33 25.45
N MET A 242 8.13 7.51 24.39
CA MET A 242 7.04 7.50 23.40
C MET A 242 5.82 6.69 23.82
N LEU A 243 6.00 5.56 24.52
CA LEU A 243 4.89 4.67 24.87
C LEU A 243 4.28 5.02 26.22
N PHE A 244 5.13 5.36 27.19
CA PHE A 244 4.75 5.50 28.60
C PHE A 244 5.04 6.90 29.16
N GLY A 245 5.63 7.77 28.35
CA GLY A 245 5.98 9.13 28.74
C GLY A 245 5.07 10.19 28.15
N ASP A 246 5.50 11.43 28.37
CA ASP A 246 4.81 12.66 27.99
C ASP A 246 5.03 13.07 26.53
N PHE A 247 5.48 12.17 25.64
CA PHE A 247 5.79 12.55 24.26
C PHE A 247 4.54 12.93 23.47
N PHE A 248 3.46 12.17 23.64
CA PHE A 248 2.22 12.41 22.90
C PHE A 248 1.18 13.24 23.65
N LYS A 249 1.22 13.36 24.99
CA LYS A 249 0.25 14.12 25.83
C LYS A 249 -1.17 14.12 25.25
N ASP A 250 -1.70 15.31 24.95
CA ASP A 250 -3.05 15.55 24.44
C ASP A 250 -3.19 15.32 22.92
N SER A 251 -2.14 14.82 22.26
CA SER A 251 -2.17 14.58 20.82
C SER A 251 -2.89 13.28 20.43
N ILE A 252 -2.94 12.32 21.35
CA ILE A 252 -3.59 11.01 21.25
C ILE A 252 -4.53 10.85 22.44
N VAL A 253 -5.74 10.35 22.20
CA VAL A 253 -6.73 10.09 23.25
C VAL A 253 -7.11 8.60 23.25
N VAL A 254 -7.09 7.97 24.41
CA VAL A 254 -7.49 6.57 24.61
C VAL A 254 -8.47 6.50 25.77
N ASP A 255 -9.60 5.81 25.60
CA ASP A 255 -10.53 5.49 26.69
C ASP A 255 -9.99 4.27 27.43
N ALA A 256 -9.06 4.49 28.36
CA ALA A 256 -8.38 3.42 29.11
C ALA A 256 -9.33 2.52 29.92
N ALA A 257 -10.54 2.99 30.23
CA ALA A 257 -11.55 2.18 30.92
C ALA A 257 -12.19 1.14 29.98
N LYS A 258 -12.31 1.44 28.69
CA LYS A 258 -12.83 0.51 27.67
C LYS A 258 -11.72 -0.29 26.99
N HIS A 259 -10.57 0.32 26.75
CA HIS A 259 -9.45 -0.24 26.00
C HIS A 259 -8.17 -0.24 26.86
N PRO A 260 -8.01 -1.23 27.76
CA PRO A 260 -6.95 -1.23 28.78
C PRO A 260 -5.57 -1.64 28.26
N ALA A 261 -5.43 -2.01 26.98
CA ALA A 261 -4.20 -2.60 26.44
C ALA A 261 -2.93 -1.81 26.79
N MET A 262 -2.93 -0.48 26.61
CA MET A 262 -1.76 0.34 26.94
C MET A 262 -1.49 0.44 28.45
N ALA A 263 -2.52 0.32 29.30
CA ALA A 263 -2.35 0.30 30.75
C ALA A 263 -1.69 -1.00 31.20
N GLU A 264 -2.14 -2.15 30.68
CA GLU A 264 -1.53 -3.45 30.95
C GLU A 264 -0.05 -3.49 30.50
N LEU A 265 0.25 -3.00 29.29
CA LEU A 265 1.63 -2.88 28.80
C LEU A 265 2.51 -2.00 29.70
N ALA A 266 1.94 -0.96 30.31
CA ALA A 266 2.69 -0.08 31.20
C ALA A 266 3.06 -0.76 32.52
N GLU A 267 2.21 -1.65 33.03
CA GLU A 267 2.49 -2.45 34.24
C GLU A 267 3.56 -3.52 33.99
N GLU A 268 3.56 -4.11 32.78
CA GLU A 268 4.55 -5.13 32.40
C GLU A 268 5.90 -4.53 31.98
N PHE A 269 5.96 -3.23 31.66
CA PHE A 269 7.18 -2.58 31.20
C PHE A 269 8.15 -2.22 32.35
N HIS A 270 9.18 -3.05 32.53
CA HIS A 270 10.23 -2.85 33.54
C HIS A 270 11.54 -2.26 32.98
N GLY A 271 11.47 -1.59 31.83
CA GLY A 271 12.60 -0.95 31.14
C GLY A 271 13.08 -1.70 29.90
N ALA A 272 13.72 -0.96 29.00
CA ALA A 272 14.07 -1.45 27.66
C ALA A 272 15.05 -2.64 27.66
N LEU A 273 15.99 -2.69 28.61
CA LEU A 273 16.91 -3.83 28.71
C LEU A 273 16.18 -5.08 29.22
N ALA A 274 15.34 -4.93 30.25
CA ALA A 274 14.54 -6.02 30.80
C ALA A 274 13.60 -6.62 29.74
N MET A 275 12.93 -5.76 28.98
CA MET A 275 12.07 -6.17 27.85
C MET A 275 12.86 -6.99 26.81
N ALA A 276 14.05 -6.52 26.40
CA ALA A 276 14.86 -7.24 25.42
C ALA A 276 15.38 -8.60 25.92
N LEU A 277 15.74 -8.70 27.20
CA LEU A 277 16.17 -9.97 27.80
C LEU A 277 14.99 -10.94 27.92
N HIS A 278 13.82 -10.46 28.34
CA HIS A 278 12.59 -11.26 28.39
C HIS A 278 12.19 -11.75 27.00
N GLY A 279 12.29 -10.89 25.98
CA GLY A 279 11.97 -11.21 24.58
C GLY A 279 12.73 -12.41 24.00
N LEU A 280 13.92 -12.75 24.52
CA LEU A 280 14.64 -13.97 24.13
C LEU A 280 13.91 -15.27 24.52
N SER A 281 12.99 -15.19 25.48
CA SER A 281 12.20 -16.32 25.97
C SER A 281 10.79 -16.39 25.37
N THR A 282 10.35 -15.35 24.65
CA THR A 282 8.98 -15.24 24.14
C THR A 282 8.80 -15.98 22.81
N LEU A 283 7.55 -16.33 22.49
CA LEU A 283 7.19 -17.01 21.26
C LEU A 283 7.61 -16.25 19.97
N PRO A 284 7.46 -14.90 19.87
CA PRO A 284 7.93 -14.14 18.70
C PRO A 284 9.40 -14.38 18.35
N PHE A 285 10.31 -14.43 19.34
CA PHE A 285 11.73 -14.68 19.09
C PHE A 285 11.96 -16.06 18.48
N TRP A 286 11.35 -17.11 19.04
CA TRP A 286 11.50 -18.47 18.53
C TRP A 286 10.89 -18.64 17.14
N LEU A 287 9.77 -17.96 16.84
CA LEU A 287 9.19 -17.94 15.49
C LEU A 287 10.07 -17.20 14.49
N ALA A 288 10.65 -16.06 14.89
CA ALA A 288 11.59 -15.34 14.04
C ALA A 288 12.83 -16.21 13.74
N LEU A 289 13.42 -16.83 14.78
CA LEU A 289 14.54 -17.75 14.63
C LEU A 289 14.18 -18.95 13.74
N ALA A 290 13.01 -19.55 13.93
CA ALA A 290 12.52 -20.63 13.09
C ALA A 290 12.38 -20.20 11.63
N GLY A 291 11.92 -18.98 11.36
CA GLY A 291 11.83 -18.42 10.02
C GLY A 291 13.21 -18.24 9.37
N VAL A 292 14.19 -17.72 10.11
CA VAL A 292 15.59 -17.58 9.65
C VAL A 292 16.21 -18.96 9.35
N VAL A 293 16.08 -19.91 10.29
CA VAL A 293 16.62 -21.26 10.13
C VAL A 293 15.97 -21.97 8.95
N THR A 294 14.65 -21.84 8.79
CA THR A 294 13.92 -22.44 7.67
C THR A 294 14.37 -21.83 6.35
N ALA A 295 14.56 -20.51 6.27
CA ALA A 295 15.09 -19.85 5.08
C ALA A 295 16.50 -20.34 4.73
N TYR A 296 17.37 -20.50 5.75
CA TYR A 296 18.71 -21.04 5.55
C TYR A 296 18.68 -22.48 5.03
N VAL A 297 17.91 -23.37 5.66
CA VAL A 297 17.78 -24.77 5.23
C VAL A 297 17.21 -24.85 3.82
N PHE A 298 16.16 -24.07 3.51
CA PHE A 298 15.46 -24.14 2.24
C PHE A 298 16.29 -23.60 1.07
N TYR A 299 17.08 -22.55 1.27
CA TYR A 299 17.77 -21.88 0.16
C TYR A 299 19.28 -22.12 0.11
N MET A 300 19.93 -22.49 1.23
CA MET A 300 21.37 -22.75 1.26
C MET A 300 21.71 -24.25 1.35
N VAL A 301 20.90 -25.06 2.04
CA VAL A 301 21.23 -26.49 2.29
C VAL A 301 20.44 -27.44 1.39
N LYS A 302 19.13 -27.22 1.23
CA LYS A 302 18.22 -28.12 0.49
C LYS A 302 17.26 -27.33 -0.44
N PRO A 303 17.78 -26.72 -1.53
CA PRO A 303 16.98 -25.96 -2.50
C PRO A 303 15.88 -26.76 -3.21
N GLY A 304 15.96 -28.10 -3.18
CA GLY A 304 14.89 -28.96 -3.71
C GLY A 304 13.57 -28.88 -2.94
N ILE A 305 13.58 -28.45 -1.67
CA ILE A 305 12.36 -28.39 -0.84
C ILE A 305 11.39 -27.30 -1.35
N PRO A 306 11.79 -26.02 -1.49
CA PRO A 306 10.92 -25.00 -2.08
C PRO A 306 10.37 -25.38 -3.46
N ALA A 307 11.19 -26.00 -4.31
CA ALA A 307 10.77 -26.43 -5.65
C ALA A 307 9.69 -27.53 -5.58
N ALA A 308 9.84 -28.49 -4.65
CA ALA A 308 8.84 -29.52 -4.42
C ALA A 308 7.53 -28.94 -3.87
N ILE A 309 7.62 -28.03 -2.88
CA ILE A 309 6.45 -27.33 -2.32
C ILE A 309 5.72 -26.56 -3.42
N ALA A 310 6.44 -25.82 -4.25
CA ALA A 310 5.84 -25.03 -5.33
C ALA A 310 5.13 -25.92 -6.37
N LYS A 311 5.70 -27.10 -6.68
CA LYS A 311 5.08 -28.07 -7.58
C LYS A 311 3.81 -28.69 -6.98
N THR A 312 3.85 -29.08 -5.71
CA THR A 312 2.71 -29.71 -5.02
C THR A 312 1.57 -28.71 -4.78
N PHE A 313 1.89 -27.47 -4.39
CA PHE A 313 0.91 -26.42 -4.09
C PHE A 313 0.80 -25.39 -5.22
N SER A 314 0.99 -25.83 -6.47
CA SER A 314 0.97 -24.96 -7.66
C SER A 314 -0.28 -24.05 -7.75
N PRO A 315 -1.51 -24.49 -7.41
CA PRO A 315 -2.67 -23.59 -7.43
C PRO A 315 -2.54 -22.42 -6.44
N ILE A 316 -2.01 -22.66 -5.25
CA ILE A 316 -1.80 -21.61 -4.23
C ILE A 316 -0.68 -20.67 -4.68
N VAL A 317 0.42 -21.22 -5.19
CA VAL A 317 1.53 -20.41 -5.72
C VAL A 317 1.05 -19.54 -6.87
N THR A 318 0.22 -20.06 -7.77
CA THR A 318 -0.35 -19.29 -8.89
C THR A 318 -1.17 -18.11 -8.40
N ILE A 319 -1.98 -18.28 -7.34
CA ILE A 319 -2.74 -17.18 -6.72
C ILE A 319 -1.80 -16.11 -6.16
N LEU A 320 -0.72 -16.52 -5.48
CA LEU A 320 0.26 -15.60 -4.90
C LEU A 320 1.09 -14.88 -5.98
N GLU A 321 1.50 -15.58 -7.03
CA GLU A 321 2.20 -15.00 -8.19
C GLU A 321 1.34 -13.96 -8.90
N ASN A 322 0.03 -14.20 -8.99
CA ASN A 322 -0.95 -13.25 -9.53
C ASN A 322 -1.45 -12.22 -8.50
N LYS A 323 -0.78 -12.07 -7.34
CA LYS A 323 -1.10 -11.08 -6.28
C LYS A 323 -2.57 -11.11 -5.85
N TYR A 324 -3.11 -12.32 -5.65
CA TYR A 324 -4.52 -12.55 -5.34
C TYR A 324 -5.50 -12.09 -6.44
N TYR A 325 -5.01 -11.90 -7.67
CA TYR A 325 -5.74 -11.36 -8.82
C TYR A 325 -6.32 -9.95 -8.60
N MET A 326 -5.86 -9.21 -7.59
CA MET A 326 -6.37 -7.87 -7.30
C MET A 326 -6.09 -6.87 -8.44
N ASP A 327 -4.91 -6.97 -9.05
CA ASP A 327 -4.56 -6.16 -10.23
C ASP A 327 -5.50 -6.47 -11.40
N TRP A 328 -5.74 -7.77 -11.66
CA TRP A 328 -6.65 -8.21 -12.72
C TRP A 328 -8.09 -7.74 -12.49
N ILE A 329 -8.61 -7.85 -11.26
CA ILE A 329 -9.93 -7.37 -10.89
C ILE A 329 -10.04 -5.86 -11.13
N ASN A 330 -9.03 -5.10 -10.72
CA ASN A 330 -9.04 -3.65 -10.91
C ASN A 330 -9.07 -3.29 -12.41
N GLU A 331 -8.19 -3.90 -13.21
CA GLU A 331 -8.03 -3.57 -14.63
C GLU A 331 -9.16 -4.07 -15.53
N ASN A 332 -9.76 -5.22 -15.20
CA ASN A 332 -10.74 -5.90 -16.06
C ASN A 332 -12.19 -5.78 -15.56
N ILE A 333 -12.41 -5.48 -14.28
CA ILE A 333 -13.76 -5.33 -13.71
C ILE A 333 -14.01 -3.87 -13.33
N VAL A 334 -13.22 -3.32 -12.40
CA VAL A 334 -13.48 -1.99 -11.83
C VAL A 334 -13.28 -0.88 -12.87
N ALA A 335 -12.11 -0.85 -13.51
CA ALA A 335 -11.77 0.22 -14.46
C ALA A 335 -12.68 0.22 -15.71
N PRO A 336 -13.01 -0.93 -16.34
CA PRO A 336 -13.94 -0.95 -17.46
C PRO A 336 -15.37 -0.59 -17.04
N ALA A 337 -15.83 -1.03 -15.86
CA ALA A 337 -17.14 -0.63 -15.35
C ALA A 337 -17.24 0.88 -15.15
N ALA A 338 -16.23 1.50 -14.52
CA ALA A 338 -16.16 2.95 -14.34
C ALA A 338 -16.11 3.69 -15.69
N ARG A 339 -15.31 3.22 -16.65
CA ARG A 339 -15.28 3.78 -18.02
C ARG A 339 -16.60 3.61 -18.75
N GLY A 340 -17.30 2.49 -18.54
CA GLY A 340 -18.62 2.21 -19.11
C GLY A 340 -19.67 3.18 -18.59
N LEU A 341 -19.72 3.37 -17.26
CA LEU A 341 -20.59 4.35 -16.62
C LEU A 341 -20.29 5.77 -17.12
N GLY A 342 -19.02 6.17 -17.17
CA GLY A 342 -18.62 7.48 -17.68
C GLY A 342 -19.03 7.69 -19.14
N ARG A 343 -18.84 6.68 -20.01
CA ARG A 343 -19.30 6.74 -21.41
C ARG A 343 -20.82 6.81 -21.53
N GLY A 344 -21.55 6.11 -20.66
CA GLY A 344 -23.02 6.14 -20.63
C GLY A 344 -23.55 7.51 -20.25
N LEU A 345 -23.02 8.10 -19.17
CA LEU A 345 -23.37 9.46 -18.73
C LEU A 345 -23.01 10.51 -19.78
N TRP A 346 -21.83 10.40 -20.39
CA TRP A 346 -21.39 11.36 -21.41
C TRP A 346 -22.18 11.23 -22.72
N LYS A 347 -22.19 10.05 -23.36
CA LYS A 347 -22.81 9.91 -24.68
C LYS A 347 -24.33 9.83 -24.62
N GLY A 348 -24.88 9.16 -23.62
CA GLY A 348 -26.32 8.99 -23.46
C GLY A 348 -26.97 10.18 -22.77
N GLY A 349 -26.41 10.60 -21.64
CA GLY A 349 -26.94 11.71 -20.85
C GLY A 349 -26.66 13.06 -21.48
N ASP A 350 -25.39 13.40 -21.65
CA ASP A 350 -24.99 14.76 -22.08
C ASP A 350 -25.26 14.98 -23.58
N VAL A 351 -24.54 14.27 -24.45
CA VAL A 351 -24.66 14.45 -25.91
C VAL A 351 -26.03 14.00 -26.44
N GLY A 352 -26.58 12.92 -25.89
CA GLY A 352 -27.84 12.36 -26.36
C GLY A 352 -29.05 13.17 -25.91
N LEU A 353 -29.18 13.40 -24.61
CA LEU A 353 -30.38 13.99 -24.02
C LEU A 353 -30.26 15.50 -23.87
N ILE A 354 -29.18 16.00 -23.26
CA ILE A 354 -29.03 17.44 -23.00
C ILE A 354 -28.80 18.22 -24.30
N ASP A 355 -27.75 17.88 -25.05
CA ASP A 355 -27.46 18.53 -26.32
C ASP A 355 -28.56 18.29 -27.36
N GLY A 356 -29.19 17.11 -27.32
CA GLY A 356 -30.33 16.77 -28.17
C GLY A 356 -31.52 17.70 -27.93
N LEU A 357 -31.87 17.98 -26.67
CA LEU A 357 -32.94 18.91 -26.32
C LEU A 357 -32.62 20.35 -26.74
N ILE A 358 -31.40 20.81 -26.48
CA ILE A 358 -30.97 22.18 -26.79
C ILE A 358 -30.98 22.39 -28.32
N ASN A 359 -30.30 21.52 -29.07
CA ASN A 359 -30.24 21.62 -30.53
C ASN A 359 -31.61 21.38 -31.17
N GLY A 360 -32.44 20.51 -30.60
CA GLY A 360 -33.82 20.30 -31.02
C GLY A 360 -34.66 21.56 -30.91
N SER A 361 -34.53 22.31 -29.80
CA SER A 361 -35.23 23.58 -29.62
C SER A 361 -34.79 24.64 -30.63
N ALA A 362 -33.49 24.75 -30.89
CA ALA A 362 -32.95 25.67 -31.89
C ALA A 362 -33.44 25.32 -33.31
N ASN A 363 -33.44 24.03 -33.66
CA ASN A 363 -33.95 23.55 -34.95
C ASN A 363 -35.46 23.84 -35.11
N ALA A 364 -36.27 23.64 -34.07
CA ALA A 364 -37.70 23.94 -34.12
C ALA A 364 -37.96 25.44 -34.41
N VAL A 365 -37.23 26.33 -33.74
CA VAL A 365 -37.28 27.78 -34.01
C VAL A 365 -36.84 28.09 -35.45
N GLY A 366 -35.76 27.47 -35.92
CA GLY A 366 -35.28 27.62 -37.30
C GLY A 366 -36.31 27.18 -38.35
N VAL A 367 -36.99 26.05 -38.12
CA VAL A 367 -38.06 25.56 -39.00
C VAL A 367 -39.24 26.53 -38.99
N LEU A 368 -39.71 26.97 -37.82
CA LEU A 368 -40.80 27.95 -37.73
C LEU A 368 -40.45 29.25 -38.45
N ALA A 369 -39.25 29.78 -38.25
CA ALA A 369 -38.78 30.98 -38.94
C ALA A 369 -38.74 30.78 -40.47
N SER A 370 -38.34 29.59 -40.94
CA SER A 370 -38.31 29.28 -42.37
C SER A 370 -39.70 29.24 -43.01
N VAL A 371 -40.72 28.78 -42.26
CA VAL A 371 -42.12 28.75 -42.70
C VAL A 371 -42.71 30.15 -42.67
N VAL A 372 -42.55 30.88 -41.57
CA VAL A 372 -43.04 32.26 -41.42
C VAL A 372 -42.44 33.19 -42.48
N ARG A 373 -41.16 33.00 -42.83
CA ARG A 373 -40.52 33.78 -43.90
C ARG A 373 -41.22 33.64 -45.25
N ARG A 374 -41.87 32.51 -45.55
CA ARG A 374 -42.63 32.32 -46.81
C ARG A 374 -43.91 33.15 -46.85
N ALA A 375 -44.42 33.64 -45.71
CA ALA A 375 -45.55 34.56 -45.67
C ALA A 375 -45.18 35.95 -46.22
N GLN A 376 -43.89 36.30 -46.27
CA GLN A 376 -43.37 37.51 -46.91
C GLN A 376 -43.09 37.24 -48.38
N THR A 377 -44.11 37.38 -49.23
CA THR A 377 -44.05 37.04 -50.66
C THR A 377 -43.53 38.18 -51.55
N GLY A 378 -43.39 39.40 -51.02
CA GLY A 378 -43.01 40.60 -51.79
C GLY A 378 -44.14 41.20 -52.62
N MET A 379 -45.34 40.63 -52.59
CA MET A 379 -46.50 41.11 -53.36
C MET A 379 -47.33 42.11 -52.54
N LEU A 380 -47.33 43.38 -52.94
CA LEU A 380 -47.98 44.47 -52.19
C LEU A 380 -49.48 44.27 -51.93
N TYR A 381 -50.21 43.68 -52.88
CA TYR A 381 -51.65 43.44 -52.73
C TYR A 381 -51.97 42.42 -51.62
N LEU A 382 -51.10 41.42 -51.41
CA LEU A 382 -51.27 40.43 -50.36
C LEU A 382 -51.09 41.08 -48.98
N TYR A 383 -50.14 42.00 -48.85
CA TYR A 383 -49.94 42.77 -47.62
C TYR A 383 -51.13 43.66 -47.29
N ALA A 384 -51.69 44.35 -48.29
CA ALA A 384 -52.90 45.15 -48.12
C ALA A 384 -54.09 44.31 -47.64
N LEU A 385 -54.29 43.13 -48.23
CA LEU A 385 -55.33 42.18 -47.80
C LEU A 385 -55.14 41.73 -46.34
N VAL A 386 -53.91 41.35 -45.96
CA VAL A 386 -53.60 40.92 -44.58
C VAL A 386 -53.83 42.07 -43.57
N MET A 387 -53.45 43.30 -43.90
CA MET A 387 -53.72 44.47 -43.05
C MET A 387 -55.21 44.70 -42.85
N LEU A 388 -56.01 44.63 -43.93
CA LEU A 388 -57.46 44.78 -43.85
C LEU A 388 -58.09 43.69 -42.97
N LEU A 389 -57.73 42.42 -43.20
CA LEU A 389 -58.17 41.29 -42.38
C LEU A 389 -57.74 41.45 -40.91
N GLY A 390 -56.53 41.96 -40.66
CA GLY A 390 -56.03 42.25 -39.32
C GLY A 390 -56.86 43.32 -38.60
N VAL A 391 -57.19 44.42 -39.27
CA VAL A 391 -58.06 45.47 -38.72
C VAL A 391 -59.45 44.93 -38.42
N ILE A 392 -60.07 44.22 -39.37
CA ILE A 392 -61.39 43.59 -39.17
C ILE A 392 -61.35 42.62 -37.99
N GLY A 393 -60.31 41.79 -37.91
CA GLY A 393 -60.14 40.81 -36.83
C GLY A 393 -59.97 41.47 -35.47
N LEU A 394 -59.12 42.50 -35.37
CA LEU A 394 -58.92 43.26 -34.13
C LEU A 394 -60.19 44.00 -33.69
N MET A 395 -60.89 44.65 -34.63
CA MET A 395 -62.16 45.32 -34.33
C MET A 395 -63.22 44.31 -33.90
N THR A 396 -63.30 43.15 -34.57
CA THR A 396 -64.23 42.07 -34.21
C THR A 396 -63.91 41.51 -32.82
N TRP A 397 -62.64 41.28 -32.49
CA TRP A 397 -62.21 40.81 -31.18
C TRP A 397 -62.51 41.82 -30.07
N GLN A 398 -62.21 43.10 -30.30
CA GLN A 398 -62.45 44.17 -29.33
C GLN A 398 -63.96 44.45 -29.14
N LEU A 399 -64.74 44.36 -30.21
CA LEU A 399 -66.19 44.54 -30.17
C LEU A 399 -66.93 43.24 -29.82
N TRP A 400 -66.25 42.10 -29.74
CA TRP A 400 -66.83 40.79 -29.42
C TRP A 400 -67.69 40.80 -28.14
N PRO A 401 -67.27 41.46 -27.04
CA PRO A 401 -68.11 41.57 -25.84
C PRO A 401 -69.40 42.36 -26.04
N TYR A 402 -69.45 43.26 -27.03
CA TYR A 402 -70.63 44.05 -27.37
C TYR A 402 -71.49 43.42 -28.47
N LEU A 403 -70.92 42.45 -29.21
CA LEU A 403 -71.60 41.67 -30.24
C LEU A 403 -72.27 40.41 -29.65
N GLY A 404 -71.72 39.84 -28.58
CA GLY A 404 -72.31 38.76 -27.81
C GLY A 404 -73.21 39.30 -26.70
N GLY A 405 -74.47 39.61 -27.02
CA GLY A 405 -75.40 40.25 -26.10
C GLY A 405 -75.47 39.61 -24.70
N LYS A 406 -74.85 40.29 -23.73
CA LYS A 406 -75.34 40.48 -22.37
C LYS A 406 -75.05 41.91 -21.93
#